data_AF-A2BZ95-F1
#
_entry.id   AF-A2BZ95-F1
#
_cell.length_a   1.000
_cell.length_b   1.000
_cell.length_c   1.000
_cell.angle_alpha   90.00
_cell.angle_beta   90.00
_cell.angle_gamma   90.00
#
_symmetry.space_group_name_H-M   'P 1'
#
loop_
_entity.id
_entity.type
_entity.pdbx_description
1 polymer ?
#
loop_
_entity_poly.entity_id
_entity_poly.type
_entity_poly.pdbx_seq_one_letter_code
_entity_poly.pdbx_strand_id
1 'polypeptide(L)' 'MKILFDKENFKYFLIWSISFFLAILFKFYGFINPEILLINNYLVLLLVFGPGLVVTIILVFNKILKAK' A
#
# COMPACT_ATOMS: atom_id res chain seq x y z
N MET A 1 -15.85 -5.32 7.20
CA MET A 1 -15.52 -6.02 5.93
C MET A 1 -16.32 -5.50 4.73
N LYS A 2 -17.65 -5.29 4.84
CA LYS A 2 -18.53 -4.84 3.73
C LYS A 2 -18.10 -3.54 3.02
N ILE A 3 -17.48 -2.58 3.74
CA ILE A 3 -17.03 -1.29 3.20
C ILE A 3 -15.78 -1.44 2.30
N LEU A 4 -14.87 -2.37 2.63
CA LEU A 4 -13.63 -2.58 1.88
C LEU A 4 -13.89 -3.22 0.51
N PHE A 5 -14.88 -4.11 0.45
CA PHE A 5 -15.30 -4.82 -0.76
C PHE A 5 -16.45 -4.13 -1.50
N ASP A 6 -16.78 -2.89 -1.11
CA ASP A 6 -17.68 -2.07 -1.91
C ASP A 6 -17.01 -1.81 -3.26
N LYS A 7 -17.77 -1.87 -4.36
CA LYS A 7 -17.22 -1.85 -5.73
C LYS A 7 -16.37 -0.59 -5.99
N GLU A 8 -16.75 0.51 -5.36
CA GLU A 8 -16.05 1.79 -5.43
C GLU A 8 -14.74 1.81 -4.63
N ASN A 9 -14.64 1.01 -3.56
CA ASN A 9 -13.50 0.96 -2.65
C ASN A 9 -12.48 -0.13 -3.01
N PHE A 10 -12.89 -1.13 -3.79
CA PHE A 10 -12.04 -2.25 -4.20
C PHE A 10 -10.78 -1.81 -4.98
N LYS A 11 -10.88 -0.74 -5.77
CA LYS A 11 -9.74 -0.15 -6.48
C LYS A 11 -8.61 0.29 -5.54
N TYR A 12 -8.95 0.79 -4.35
CA TYR A 12 -7.97 1.22 -3.36
C TYR A 12 -7.28 0.02 -2.69
N PHE A 13 -8.02 -1.07 -2.44
CA PHE A 13 -7.44 -2.32 -1.97
C PHE A 13 -6.45 -2.94 -2.98
N LEU A 14 -6.77 -2.84 -4.28
CA LEU A 14 -5.87 -3.29 -5.34
C LEU A 14 -4.57 -2.47 -5.40
N ILE A 15 -4.65 -1.15 -5.22
CA ILE A 15 -3.47 -0.27 -5.18
C ILE A 15 -2.52 -0.74 -4.07
N TRP A 16 -3.03 -0.95 -2.86
CA TRP A 16 -2.21 -1.43 -1.74
C TRP A 16 -1.60 -2.81 -2.01
N SER A 17 -2.38 -3.73 -2.58
CA SER A 17 -1.90 -5.09 -2.90
C SER A 17 -0.79 -5.09 -3.95
N ILE A 18 -0.90 -4.26 -5.00
CA ILE A 18 0.12 -4.12 -6.04
C ILE A 18 1.40 -3.53 -5.45
N SER A 19 1.29 -2.50 -4.61
CA SER A 19 2.45 -1.91 -3.95
C SER A 19 3.13 -2.89 -2.99
N PHE A 20 2.36 -3.69 -2.26
CA PHE A 20 2.91 -4.76 -1.43
C PHE A 20 3.67 -5.81 -2.24
N PHE A 21 3.13 -6.22 -3.39
CA PHE A 21 3.81 -7.15 -4.29
C PHE A 21 5.13 -6.56 -4.83
N LEU A 22 5.11 -5.29 -5.24
CA LEU A 22 6.31 -4.61 -5.74
C LEU A 22 7.37 -4.41 -4.64
N ALA A 23 6.95 -4.16 -3.40
CA ALA A 23 7.83 -4.10 -2.23
C ALA A 23 8.54 -5.44 -1.97
N ILE A 24 7.85 -6.57 -2.15
CA ILE A 24 8.47 -7.90 -2.05
C ILE A 24 9.57 -8.06 -3.11
N LEU A 25 9.31 -7.67 -4.36
CA LEU A 25 10.30 -7.73 -5.44
C LEU A 25 11.53 -6.86 -5.15
N PHE A 26 11.32 -5.63 -4.70
CA PHE A 26 12.43 -4.75 -4.30
C PHE A 26 13.22 -5.31 -3.13
N LYS A 27 12.55 -5.92 -2.14
CA LYS A 27 13.23 -6.59 -1.03
C LYS A 27 14.16 -7.69 -1.53
N PHE A 28 13.71 -8.53 -2.47
CA PHE A 28 14.56 -9.55 -3.08
C PHE A 28 15.74 -8.94 -3.85
N TYR A 29 15.53 -7.85 -4.59
CA TYR A 29 16.60 -7.17 -5.31
C TYR A 29 17.67 -6.57 -4.37
N GLY A 30 17.26 -5.93 -3.27
CA GLY A 30 18.18 -5.37 -2.28
C GLY A 30 19.02 -6.40 -1.53
N PHE A 31 18.56 -7.66 -1.42
CA PHE A 31 19.39 -8.74 -0.89
C PHE A 31 20.53 -9.13 -1.82
N ILE A 32 20.36 -8.96 -3.13
CA ILE A 32 21.39 -9.31 -4.13
C ILE A 32 22.48 -8.24 -4.17
N ASN A 33 22.14 -6.98 -3.93
CA ASN A 33 23.08 -5.87 -4.03
C ASN A 33 23.16 -5.05 -2.72
N PRO A 34 24.05 -5.41 -1.78
CA PRO A 34 24.06 -4.86 -0.43
C PRO A 34 24.42 -3.37 -0.35
N GLU A 35 25.11 -2.82 -1.37
CA GLU A 35 25.47 -1.39 -1.44
C GLU A 35 24.24 -0.48 -1.48
N ILE A 36 23.09 -0.98 -1.96
CA ILE A 36 21.81 -0.27 -2.02
C ILE A 36 20.82 -0.74 -0.95
N LEU A 37 21.24 -1.58 0.01
CA LEU A 37 20.32 -2.17 0.99
C LEU A 37 19.56 -1.12 1.80
N LEU A 38 20.24 -0.03 2.17
CA LEU A 38 19.69 1.06 2.96
C LEU A 38 18.61 1.83 2.19
N ILE A 39 18.92 2.30 0.96
CA ILE A 39 17.97 3.02 0.09
C ILE A 39 16.80 2.11 -0.33
N ASN A 40 17.06 0.83 -0.56
CA ASN A 40 16.04 -0.15 -0.93
C ASN A 40 15.07 -0.43 0.22
N ASN A 41 15.56 -0.53 1.46
CA ASN A 41 14.70 -0.68 2.63
C ASN A 41 13.78 0.54 2.85
N TYR A 42 14.29 1.76 2.62
CA TYR A 42 13.45 2.97 2.63
C TYR A 42 12.39 2.93 1.53
N LEU A 43 12.76 2.54 0.31
CA LEU A 43 11.83 2.37 -0.81
C LEU A 43 10.72 1.36 -0.49
N VAL A 44 11.08 0.19 0.04
CA VAL A 44 10.14 -0.86 0.45
C VAL A 44 9.19 -0.35 1.53
N LEU A 45 9.70 0.35 2.55
CA LEU A 45 8.88 0.94 3.60
C LEU A 45 7.86 1.92 3.00
N LEU A 46 8.30 2.81 2.12
CA LEU A 46 7.47 3.85 1.50
C LEU A 46 6.41 3.24 0.57
N LEU A 47 6.75 2.17 -0.14
CA LEU A 47 5.83 1.43 -1.00
C LEU A 47 4.74 0.67 -0.23
N VAL A 48 5.01 0.19 0.98
CA VAL A 48 3.98 -0.50 1.78
C VAL A 48 3.15 0.50 2.58
N PHE A 49 3.82 1.43 3.27
CA PHE A 49 3.15 2.38 4.15
C PHE A 49 2.45 3.51 3.40
N GLY A 50 3.06 4.11 2.37
CA GLY A 50 2.47 5.23 1.65
C GLY A 50 1.09 4.89 1.08
N PRO A 51 0.98 3.87 0.22
CA PRO A 51 -0.29 3.38 -0.30
C PRO A 51 -1.24 2.92 0.81
N GLY A 52 -0.75 2.22 1.84
CA GLY A 52 -1.57 1.80 2.98
C GLY A 52 -2.22 2.98 3.73
N LEU A 53 -1.47 4.06 3.95
CA LEU A 53 -1.97 5.28 4.58
C LEU A 53 -3.00 5.99 3.69
N VAL A 54 -2.70 6.13 2.39
CA VAL A 54 -3.63 6.75 1.43
C VAL A 54 -4.95 5.98 1.38
N VAL A 55 -4.89 4.65 1.27
CA VAL A 55 -6.07 3.79 1.26
C VAL A 55 -6.86 3.92 2.57
N THR A 56 -6.17 3.92 3.71
CA THR A 56 -6.82 4.08 5.03
C THR A 56 -7.55 5.42 5.13
N ILE A 57 -6.89 6.53 4.74
CA ILE A 57 -7.49 7.86 4.73
C ILE A 57 -8.75 7.85 3.86
N ILE A 58 -8.64 7.40 2.61
CA ILE A 58 -9.76 7.37 1.67
C ILE A 58 -10.94 6.56 2.23
N LEU A 59 -10.69 5.37 2.78
CA LEU A 59 -11.73 4.51 3.34
C LEU A 59 -12.41 5.14 4.57
N VAL A 60 -11.64 5.79 5.44
CA VAL A 60 -12.17 6.48 6.62
C VAL A 60 -13.04 7.67 6.20
N PHE A 61 -12.57 8.50 5.27
CA PHE A 61 -13.36 9.64 4.76
C PHE A 61 -14.62 9.19 4.02
N ASN A 62 -14.53 8.16 3.16
CA ASN A 62 -15.71 7.59 2.49
C ASN A 62 -16.73 7.07 3.49
N LYS A 63 -16.29 6.41 4.57
CA LYS A 63 -17.18 5.94 5.63
C LYS A 63 -17.89 7.10 6.34
N ILE A 64 -17.16 8.18 6.66
CA ILE A 64 -17.71 9.37 7.33
C ILE A 64 -18.74 10.05 6.42
N LEU A 65 -18.45 10.21 5.12
CA LEU A 65 -19.34 10.83 4.15
C LEU A 65 -20.60 10.00 3.88
N LYS A 66 -20.49 8.66 3.81
CA LYS A 66 -21.62 7.75 3.56
C LYS A 66 -22.49 7.51 4.81
N ALA A 67 -21.98 7.85 5.99
CA ALA A 67 -22.73 7.78 7.26
C ALA A 67 -23.52 9.06 7.57
N LYS A 68 -23.32 10.12 6.77
CA LYS A 68 -24.08 11.37 6.83
C LYS A 68 -25.20 11.34 5.79
#